data_AF-A0A2I0NN56-F1
#
_entry.id   AF-A0A2I0NN56-F1
#
_cell.length_a   1.000
_cell.length_b   1.000
_cell.length_c   1.000
_cell.angle_alpha   90.00
_cell.angle_beta   90.00
_cell.angle_gamma   90.00
#
_symmetry.space_group_name_H-M   'P 1'
#
loop_
_entity.id
_entity.type
_entity.pdbx_description
1 polymer ?
#
loop_
_entity_poly.entity_id
_entity_poly.type
_entity_poly.pdbx_seq_one_letter_code
_entity_poly.pdbx_strand_id
1 'polypeptide(L)'
;MDINGLMDEILQQSTCKGRFTLNELLHYSTTQSPTGVAVFKEKGHTFFLVISGGEANGAMFVDEKGTLFGDSAVLRLTGKEEFELFPVMPSIADALVSRCRVFDKSHLKKNGRLDIPTIGTPTRQRIGVLCLTVRDGEKPLAGAHVAIRKGKVVMTGDVTDSAGRVCFRLLNGRYMCVVSDRLGERTRCIIEFHEPQVEACIDIGGTEDENR
;
A
#
# COMPACT_ATOMS: atom_id res chain seq x y z
N MET A 1 -29.66 11.82 14.80
CA MET A 1 -28.66 12.29 13.81
C MET A 1 -27.82 11.10 13.46
N ASP A 2 -27.76 10.72 12.19
CA ASP A 2 -26.91 9.63 11.72
C ASP A 2 -25.46 10.11 11.57
N ILE A 3 -24.51 9.17 11.54
CA ILE A 3 -23.07 9.50 11.47
C ILE A 3 -22.74 10.21 10.16
N ASN A 4 -23.37 9.82 9.05
CA ASN A 4 -23.16 10.46 7.75
C ASN A 4 -23.60 11.94 7.78
N GLY A 5 -24.76 12.27 8.36
CA GLY A 5 -25.22 13.64 8.48
C GLY A 5 -24.30 14.51 9.34
N LEU A 6 -23.82 13.98 10.47
CA LEU A 6 -22.84 14.69 11.31
C LEU A 6 -21.53 14.94 10.56
N MET A 7 -21.01 13.93 9.85
CA MET A 7 -19.78 14.09 9.07
C MET A 7 -19.98 15.07 7.92
N ASP A 8 -21.10 15.03 7.22
CA ASP A 8 -21.38 15.97 6.12
C ASP A 8 -21.45 17.42 6.63
N GLU A 9 -22.03 17.70 7.80
CA GLU A 9 -22.02 19.04 8.41
C GLU A 9 -20.60 19.54 8.73
N ILE A 10 -19.76 18.66 9.28
CA ILE A 10 -18.35 18.97 9.57
C ILE A 10 -17.59 19.29 8.26
N LEU A 11 -17.84 18.52 7.20
CA LEU A 11 -17.12 18.60 5.94
C LEU A 11 -17.59 19.79 5.07
N GLN A 12 -18.85 20.20 5.16
CA GLN A 12 -19.39 21.35 4.43
C GLN A 12 -18.67 22.67 4.75
N GLN A 13 -18.06 22.78 5.93
CA GLN A 13 -17.29 23.96 6.35
C GLN A 13 -15.88 23.98 5.75
N SER A 14 -15.51 22.97 4.96
CA SER A 14 -14.17 22.76 4.44
C SER A 14 -14.16 22.58 2.93
N THR A 15 -13.07 23.02 2.31
CA THR A 15 -12.82 22.79 0.88
C THR A 15 -11.95 21.54 0.70
N CYS A 16 -12.35 20.66 -0.21
CA CYS A 16 -11.56 19.48 -0.56
C CYS A 16 -10.14 19.88 -1.01
N LYS A 17 -9.13 19.33 -0.33
CA LYS A 17 -7.70 19.56 -0.62
C LYS A 17 -7.20 18.75 -1.81
N GLY A 18 -7.88 17.64 -2.12
CA GLY A 18 -7.47 16.72 -3.18
C GLY A 18 -8.01 15.31 -3.00
N ARG A 19 -7.79 14.50 -4.02
CA ARG A 19 -8.11 13.07 -4.06
C ARG A 19 -6.83 12.25 -3.98
N PHE A 20 -6.84 11.20 -3.17
CA PHE A 20 -5.68 10.39 -2.86
C PHE A 20 -6.10 8.92 -2.73
N THR A 21 -5.34 8.01 -3.30
CA THR A 21 -5.40 6.60 -2.86
C THR A 21 -4.94 6.48 -1.40
N LEU A 22 -5.26 5.39 -0.71
CA LEU A 22 -4.83 5.18 0.68
C LEU A 22 -3.31 5.39 0.87
N ASN A 23 -2.48 4.86 -0.03
CA ASN A 23 -1.03 4.98 0.08
C ASN A 23 -0.55 6.42 -0.14
N GLU A 24 -1.11 7.12 -1.12
CA GLU A 24 -0.81 8.54 -1.36
C GLU A 24 -1.23 9.39 -0.19
N LEU A 25 -2.40 9.10 0.40
CA LEU A 25 -2.91 9.80 1.57
C LEU A 25 -1.97 9.62 2.77
N LEU A 26 -1.54 8.38 3.06
CA LEU A 26 -0.61 8.11 4.15
C LEU A 26 0.75 8.79 3.92
N HIS A 27 1.28 8.74 2.70
CA HIS A 27 2.54 9.42 2.36
C HIS A 27 2.42 10.95 2.45
N TYR A 28 1.38 11.52 1.86
CA TYR A 28 1.05 12.95 1.98
C TYR A 28 0.93 13.36 3.44
N SER A 29 0.30 12.51 4.26
CA SER A 29 0.13 12.76 5.69
C SER A 29 1.48 12.84 6.42
N THR A 30 2.40 11.93 6.15
CA THR A 30 3.74 11.95 6.76
C THR A 30 4.61 13.14 6.34
N THR A 31 4.40 13.69 5.14
CA THR A 31 5.26 14.75 4.59
C THR A 31 4.74 16.16 4.89
N GLN A 32 3.42 16.34 4.89
CA GLN A 32 2.77 17.64 5.07
C GLN A 32 2.13 17.80 6.45
N SER A 33 2.06 16.72 7.23
CA SER A 33 1.39 16.68 8.54
C SER A 33 0.02 17.36 8.56
N PRO A 34 -0.87 17.09 7.59
CA PRO A 34 -2.19 17.70 7.55
C PRO A 34 -3.04 17.19 8.71
N THR A 35 -4.01 18.00 9.11
CA THR A 35 -5.09 17.61 10.00
C THR A 35 -6.40 17.68 9.23
N GLY A 36 -7.14 16.58 9.16
CA GLY A 36 -8.25 16.46 8.24
C GLY A 36 -9.02 15.15 8.36
N VAL A 37 -10.10 15.08 7.60
CA VAL A 37 -10.87 13.85 7.40
C VAL A 37 -10.81 13.49 5.92
N ALA A 38 -10.33 12.29 5.64
CA ALA A 38 -10.33 11.67 4.34
C ALA A 38 -11.59 10.82 4.17
N VAL A 39 -12.31 10.99 3.06
CA VAL A 39 -13.64 10.39 2.85
C VAL A 39 -13.66 9.62 1.54
N PHE A 40 -14.13 8.39 1.58
CA PHE A 40 -14.44 7.58 0.40
C PHE A 40 -15.92 7.20 0.44
N LYS A 41 -16.66 7.50 -0.63
CA LYS A 41 -18.09 7.19 -0.75
C LYS A 41 -18.30 6.25 -1.94
N GLU A 42 -18.91 5.09 -1.70
CA GLU A 42 -19.34 4.15 -2.73
C GLU A 42 -20.81 3.77 -2.50
N LYS A 43 -21.50 3.21 -3.50
CA LYS A 43 -22.92 2.84 -3.37
C LYS A 43 -23.13 1.88 -2.19
N GLY A 44 -23.79 2.37 -1.16
CA GLY A 44 -24.16 1.60 0.03
C GLY A 44 -23.19 1.66 1.21
N HIS A 45 -22.04 2.34 1.07
CA HIS A 45 -21.14 2.55 2.21
C HIS A 45 -20.25 3.79 2.09
N THR A 46 -19.84 4.32 3.24
CA THR A 46 -18.91 5.44 3.36
C THR A 46 -17.78 5.08 4.32
N PHE A 47 -16.55 5.39 3.90
CA PHE A 47 -15.35 5.23 4.71
C PHE A 47 -14.81 6.60 5.10
N PHE A 48 -14.48 6.77 6.38
CA PHE A 48 -13.82 7.96 6.91
C PHE A 48 -12.49 7.58 7.56
N LEU A 49 -11.44 8.34 7.24
CA LEU A 49 -10.14 8.27 7.90
C LEU A 49 -9.83 9.64 8.50
N VAL A 50 -9.55 9.67 9.80
CA VAL A 50 -9.18 10.91 10.50
C VAL A 50 -7.67 11.00 10.56
N ILE A 51 -7.13 12.03 9.92
CA ILE A 51 -5.71 12.34 9.89
C ILE A 51 -5.42 13.42 10.94
N SER A 52 -4.48 13.14 11.84
CA SER A 52 -3.96 14.13 12.80
C SER A 52 -2.48 13.89 13.05
N GLY A 53 -1.69 14.95 13.17
CA GLY A 53 -0.24 14.83 13.41
C GLY A 53 0.51 14.06 12.32
N GLY A 54 -0.01 14.06 11.08
CA GLY A 54 0.58 13.35 9.94
C GLY A 54 0.32 11.86 9.89
N GLU A 55 -0.61 11.34 10.70
CA GLU A 55 -0.97 9.93 10.74
C GLU A 55 -2.48 9.74 10.69
N ALA A 56 -2.92 8.59 10.17
CA ALA A 56 -4.32 8.18 10.25
C ALA A 56 -4.60 7.59 11.64
N ASN A 57 -5.14 8.42 12.52
CA ASN A 57 -5.37 8.10 13.93
C ASN A 57 -6.81 7.66 14.23
N GLY A 58 -7.74 7.84 13.28
CA GLY A 58 -9.12 7.40 13.42
C GLY A 58 -9.68 6.80 12.14
N ALA A 59 -10.63 5.87 12.27
CA ALA A 59 -11.30 5.25 11.13
C ALA A 59 -12.77 4.94 11.44
N MET A 60 -13.65 5.18 10.48
CA MET A 60 -15.07 4.79 10.54
C MET A 60 -15.49 4.18 9.21
N PHE A 61 -16.30 3.13 9.27
CA PHE A 61 -16.93 2.53 8.10
C PHE A 61 -18.42 2.43 8.36
N VAL A 62 -19.22 3.07 7.52
CA VAL A 62 -20.67 3.14 7.64
C VAL A 62 -21.28 2.43 6.45
N ASP A 63 -22.12 1.43 6.69
CA ASP A 63 -22.92 0.74 5.66
C ASP A 63 -24.37 0.57 6.12
N GLU A 64 -25.18 -0.14 5.34
CA GLU A 64 -26.58 -0.43 5.68
C GLU A 64 -26.74 -1.28 6.95
N LYS A 65 -25.69 -1.99 7.39
CA LYS A 65 -25.70 -2.88 8.55
C LYS A 65 -25.28 -2.16 9.83
N GLY A 66 -24.70 -0.97 9.72
CA GLY A 66 -24.35 -0.13 10.86
C GLY A 66 -23.02 0.58 10.68
N THR A 67 -22.31 0.81 11.79
CA THR A 67 -21.03 1.53 11.79
C THR A 67 -19.96 0.75 12.54
N LEU A 68 -18.81 0.61 11.89
CA LEU A 68 -17.58 0.10 12.49
C LEU A 68 -16.66 1.27 12.81
N PHE A 69 -15.86 1.11 13.87
CA PHE A 69 -14.93 2.13 14.36
C PHE A 69 -13.52 1.54 14.54
N GLY A 70 -12.51 2.39 14.39
CA GLY A 70 -11.12 2.06 14.66
C GLY A 70 -10.61 0.91 13.81
N ASP A 71 -9.85 0.00 14.41
CA ASP A 71 -9.23 -1.13 13.71
C ASP A 71 -10.23 -1.99 12.93
N SER A 72 -11.45 -2.18 13.46
CA SER A 72 -12.50 -2.95 12.77
C SER A 72 -12.97 -2.28 11.48
N ALA A 73 -12.97 -0.95 11.43
CA ALA A 73 -13.23 -0.21 10.20
C ALA A 73 -12.06 -0.38 9.21
N VAL A 74 -10.81 -0.22 9.68
CA VAL A 74 -9.60 -0.35 8.85
C VAL A 74 -9.54 -1.69 8.12
N LEU A 75 -9.96 -2.78 8.77
CA LEU A 75 -9.98 -4.12 8.16
C LEU A 75 -10.89 -4.22 6.92
N ARG A 76 -11.85 -3.30 6.75
CA ARG A 76 -12.71 -3.24 5.56
C ARG A 76 -12.05 -2.58 4.34
N LEU A 77 -10.90 -1.94 4.51
CA LEU A 77 -10.15 -1.36 3.38
C LEU A 77 -9.67 -2.45 2.43
N THR A 78 -9.93 -2.23 1.14
CA THR A 78 -9.54 -3.10 0.03
C THR A 78 -8.28 -2.61 -0.68
N GLY A 79 -7.90 -1.34 -0.47
CA GLY A 79 -6.77 -0.68 -1.13
C GLY A 79 -7.10 -0.09 -2.49
N LYS A 80 -8.38 -0.12 -2.90
CA LYS A 80 -8.89 0.47 -4.15
C LYS A 80 -9.61 1.79 -3.93
N GLU A 81 -9.73 2.23 -2.68
CA GLU A 81 -10.44 3.44 -2.31
C GLU A 81 -9.65 4.69 -2.75
N GLU A 82 -10.37 5.67 -3.29
CA GLU A 82 -9.89 7.03 -3.53
C GLU A 82 -10.55 7.98 -2.53
N PHE A 83 -9.75 8.51 -1.61
CA PHE A 83 -10.20 9.40 -0.55
C PHE A 83 -10.11 10.86 -0.97
N GLU A 84 -11.18 11.60 -0.72
CA GLU A 84 -11.19 13.06 -0.72
C GLU A 84 -10.78 13.58 0.66
N LEU A 85 -9.70 14.37 0.74
CA LEU A 85 -9.22 14.93 2.00
C LEU A 85 -9.81 16.31 2.25
N PHE A 86 -10.46 16.48 3.40
CA PHE A 86 -11.01 17.74 3.87
C PHE A 86 -10.28 18.18 5.14
N PRO A 87 -9.58 19.33 5.13
CA PRO A 87 -9.01 19.91 6.34
C PRO A 87 -10.07 20.17 7.39
N VAL A 88 -9.78 19.87 8.65
CA VAL A 88 -10.66 20.22 9.78
C VAL A 88 -9.84 20.84 10.89
N MET A 89 -10.50 21.55 11.81
CA MET A 89 -9.84 22.07 13.01
C MET A 89 -9.26 20.92 13.85
N PRO A 90 -8.08 21.08 14.48
CA PRO A 90 -7.49 20.04 15.33
C PRO A 90 -8.41 19.52 16.43
N SER A 91 -9.18 20.41 17.08
CA SER A 91 -10.15 20.03 18.11
C SER A 91 -11.24 19.08 17.59
N ILE A 92 -11.66 19.24 16.34
CA ILE A 92 -12.64 18.35 15.69
C ILE A 92 -11.99 17.00 15.42
N ALA A 93 -10.77 16.99 14.86
CA ALA A 93 -10.04 15.75 14.60
C ALA A 93 -9.80 14.96 15.89
N ASP A 94 -9.37 15.62 16.97
CA ASP A 94 -9.14 14.99 18.27
C ASP A 94 -10.43 14.39 18.87
N ALA A 95 -11.53 15.14 18.77
CA ALA A 95 -12.85 14.65 19.21
C ALA A 95 -13.29 13.40 18.42
N LEU A 96 -13.08 13.38 17.11
CA LEU A 96 -13.37 12.21 16.27
C LEU A 96 -12.46 11.03 16.64
N VAL A 97 -11.15 11.24 16.72
CA VAL A 97 -10.17 10.20 17.10
C VAL A 97 -10.51 9.57 18.43
N SER A 98 -10.98 10.34 19.41
CA SER A 98 -11.38 9.81 20.73
C SER A 98 -12.44 8.71 20.67
N ARG A 99 -13.27 8.69 19.60
CA ARG A 99 -14.37 7.72 19.41
C ARG A 99 -14.08 6.64 18.38
N CYS A 100 -13.08 6.84 17.52
CA CYS A 100 -12.80 5.95 16.39
C CYS A 100 -11.34 5.59 16.22
N ARG A 101 -10.58 5.64 17.33
CA ARG A 101 -9.14 5.48 17.33
C ARG A 101 -8.69 4.18 16.65
N VAL A 102 -7.70 4.31 15.78
CA VAL A 102 -6.94 3.17 15.23
C VAL A 102 -5.76 2.93 16.16
N PHE A 103 -5.71 1.76 16.78
CA PHE A 103 -4.60 1.39 17.65
C PHE A 103 -3.49 0.71 16.86
N ASP A 104 -3.86 -0.20 15.96
CA ASP A 104 -2.89 -0.95 15.16
C ASP A 104 -2.77 -0.36 13.75
N LYS A 105 -1.81 0.57 13.62
CA LYS A 105 -1.48 1.21 12.34
C LYS A 105 -0.89 0.24 11.31
N SER A 106 -0.52 -0.99 11.69
CA SER A 106 -0.09 -2.00 10.71
C SER A 106 -1.23 -2.40 9.79
N HIS A 107 -2.49 -2.32 10.25
CA HIS A 107 -3.67 -2.62 9.44
C HIS A 107 -3.87 -1.63 8.28
N LEU A 108 -3.40 -0.40 8.43
CA LEU A 108 -3.40 0.62 7.37
C LEU A 108 -2.26 0.41 6.37
N LYS A 109 -1.22 -0.33 6.78
CA LYS A 109 -0.03 -0.66 5.99
C LYS A 109 -0.21 -2.03 5.35
N LYS A 110 -1.21 -2.19 4.49
CA LYS A 110 -1.25 -3.37 3.60
C LYS A 110 -0.10 -3.26 2.58
N ASN A 111 1.06 -3.79 2.95
CA ASN A 111 2.29 -3.96 2.16
C ASN A 111 2.74 -2.73 1.34
N GLY A 112 3.13 -1.66 2.04
CA GLY A 112 3.71 -0.47 1.40
C GLY A 112 4.61 0.31 2.36
N ARG A 113 5.81 -0.21 2.63
CA ARG A 113 6.88 0.62 3.21
C ARG A 113 7.38 1.56 2.10
N LEU A 114 6.94 2.81 2.11
CA LEU A 114 7.45 3.88 1.25
C LEU A 114 8.70 4.53 1.86
N ASP A 115 9.80 4.31 1.15
CA ASP A 115 11.08 5.00 0.94
C ASP A 115 11.61 6.15 1.81
N ILE A 116 12.94 6.10 1.94
CA ILE A 116 13.89 7.17 2.32
C ILE A 116 13.98 8.19 1.14
N PRO A 117 13.98 9.51 1.39
CA PRO A 117 14.05 10.51 0.33
C PRO A 117 15.39 10.46 -0.41
N THR A 118 15.35 10.54 -1.75
CA THR A 118 16.57 10.72 -2.57
C THR A 118 16.54 12.11 -3.20
N ILE A 119 17.59 12.90 -3.00
CA ILE A 119 17.76 14.24 -3.59
C ILE A 119 18.14 14.08 -5.07
N GLY A 120 17.27 14.54 -5.97
CA GLY A 120 17.47 14.54 -7.41
C GLY A 120 16.14 14.71 -8.14
N THR A 121 16.15 15.49 -9.22
CA THR A 121 14.98 15.99 -9.97
C THR A 121 13.94 14.89 -10.29
N PRO A 122 12.64 15.08 -9.94
CA PRO A 122 11.67 14.00 -10.01
C PRO A 122 11.19 13.77 -11.45
N THR A 123 11.69 12.73 -12.12
CA THR A 123 10.86 12.03 -13.10
C THR A 123 9.67 11.46 -12.32
N ARG A 124 8.46 12.01 -12.50
CA ARG A 124 7.21 11.63 -11.83
C ARG A 124 7.23 10.14 -11.44
N GLN A 125 7.52 9.86 -10.17
CA GLN A 125 7.56 8.51 -9.67
C GLN A 125 6.12 8.01 -9.60
N ARG A 126 5.78 7.03 -10.43
CA ARG A 126 4.45 6.42 -10.47
C ARG A 126 4.53 5.05 -9.83
N ILE A 127 3.60 4.77 -8.94
CA ILE A 127 3.40 3.43 -8.40
C ILE A 127 2.84 2.56 -9.51
N GLY A 128 3.39 1.37 -9.68
CA GLY A 128 2.79 0.35 -10.51
C GLY A 128 3.05 -1.06 -9.98
N VAL A 129 2.66 -2.07 -10.76
CA VAL A 129 2.64 -3.47 -10.35
C VAL A 129 3.69 -4.25 -11.15
N LEU A 130 4.70 -4.77 -10.45
CA LEU A 130 5.67 -5.72 -10.98
C LEU A 130 5.23 -7.14 -10.63
N CYS A 131 4.77 -7.90 -11.62
CA CYS A 131 4.46 -9.32 -11.45
C CYS A 131 5.60 -10.17 -12.00
N LEU A 132 6.13 -11.06 -11.17
CA LEU A 132 7.19 -11.99 -11.50
C LEU A 132 6.62 -13.40 -11.56
N THR A 133 6.99 -14.15 -12.60
CA THR A 133 6.78 -15.59 -12.64
C THR A 133 8.14 -16.27 -12.52
N VAL A 134 8.36 -16.99 -11.43
CA VAL A 134 9.58 -17.74 -11.16
C VAL A 134 9.41 -19.15 -11.70
N ARG A 135 10.38 -19.61 -12.48
CA ARG A 135 10.42 -20.95 -13.06
C ARG A 135 11.76 -21.60 -12.82
N ASP A 136 11.73 -22.91 -12.58
CA ASP A 136 12.88 -23.79 -12.60
C ASP A 136 12.82 -24.60 -13.90
N GLY A 137 13.50 -24.10 -14.94
CA GLY A 137 13.29 -24.53 -16.32
C GLY A 137 11.86 -24.27 -16.81
N GLU A 138 11.18 -25.29 -17.31
CA GLU A 138 9.79 -25.18 -17.81
C GLU A 138 8.73 -25.22 -16.68
N LYS A 139 9.12 -25.48 -15.43
CA LYS A 139 8.17 -25.65 -14.32
C LYS A 139 8.07 -24.39 -13.46
N PRO A 140 6.84 -23.87 -13.20
CA PRO A 140 6.66 -22.80 -12.23
C PRO A 140 7.09 -23.25 -10.84
N LEU A 141 7.88 -22.42 -10.16
CA LEU A 141 8.40 -22.74 -8.85
C LEU A 141 7.54 -22.09 -7.77
N ALA A 142 6.69 -22.89 -7.13
CA ALA A 142 5.88 -22.47 -5.99
C ALA A 142 6.71 -22.46 -4.68
N GLY A 143 6.42 -21.53 -3.79
CA GLY A 143 7.09 -21.47 -2.48
C GLY A 143 8.50 -20.86 -2.50
N ALA A 144 8.96 -20.34 -3.64
CA ALA A 144 10.20 -19.57 -3.74
C ALA A 144 10.03 -18.20 -3.08
N HIS A 145 10.99 -17.81 -2.25
CA HIS A 145 11.02 -16.49 -1.64
C HIS A 145 11.71 -15.51 -2.59
N VAL A 146 10.98 -14.46 -2.97
CA VAL A 146 11.44 -13.42 -3.89
C VAL A 146 11.59 -12.11 -3.12
N ALA A 147 12.79 -11.54 -3.11
CA ALA A 147 13.11 -10.30 -2.44
C ALA A 147 13.54 -9.23 -3.44
N ILE A 148 12.90 -8.07 -3.38
CA ILE A 148 13.25 -6.89 -4.17
C ILE A 148 14.14 -5.98 -3.32
N ARG A 149 15.32 -5.64 -3.85
CA ARG A 149 16.34 -4.85 -3.18
C ARG A 149 16.68 -3.60 -3.97
N LYS A 150 17.03 -2.53 -3.26
CA LYS A 150 17.64 -1.33 -3.84
C LYS A 150 18.95 -1.07 -3.09
N GLY A 151 20.07 -1.32 -3.76
CA GLY A 151 21.38 -1.38 -3.12
C GLY A 151 21.44 -2.51 -2.09
N LYS A 152 21.82 -2.20 -0.84
CA LYS A 152 21.92 -3.17 0.27
C LYS A 152 20.59 -3.37 1.03
N VAL A 153 19.56 -2.61 0.70
CA VAL A 153 18.29 -2.60 1.44
C VAL A 153 17.27 -3.49 0.73
N VAL A 154 16.62 -4.39 1.48
CA VAL A 154 15.45 -5.14 1.00
C VAL A 154 14.23 -4.22 1.11
N MET A 155 13.61 -3.93 -0.04
CA MET A 155 12.45 -3.04 -0.16
C MET A 155 11.16 -3.79 0.15
N THR A 156 11.03 -4.99 -0.41
CA THR A 156 9.89 -5.89 -0.21
C THR A 156 10.30 -7.32 -0.54
N GLY A 157 9.51 -8.29 -0.09
CA GLY A 157 9.65 -9.67 -0.49
C GLY A 157 8.38 -10.43 -0.20
N ASP A 158 8.15 -11.49 -0.97
CA ASP A 158 6.98 -12.35 -0.84
C ASP A 158 7.30 -13.72 -1.43
N VAL A 159 6.41 -14.68 -1.21
CA VAL A 159 6.56 -16.06 -1.64
C VAL A 159 5.67 -16.30 -2.87
N THR A 160 6.22 -17.01 -3.85
CA THR A 160 5.50 -17.39 -5.06
C THR A 160 4.32 -18.34 -4.78
N ASP A 161 3.21 -18.10 -5.47
CA ASP A 161 2.00 -18.92 -5.41
C ASP A 161 2.14 -20.27 -6.15
N SER A 162 1.06 -21.05 -6.23
CA SER A 162 1.04 -22.34 -6.92
C SER A 162 1.36 -22.27 -8.42
N ALA A 163 1.26 -21.07 -9.03
CA ALA A 163 1.61 -20.81 -10.42
C ALA A 163 3.03 -20.21 -10.55
N GLY A 164 3.83 -20.20 -9.46
CA GLY A 164 5.15 -19.60 -9.42
C GLY A 164 5.13 -18.07 -9.50
N ARG A 165 3.96 -17.44 -9.28
CA ARG A 165 3.77 -16.01 -9.49
C ARG A 165 3.84 -15.25 -8.17
N VAL A 166 4.39 -14.04 -8.24
CA VAL A 166 4.40 -13.07 -7.15
C VAL A 166 4.27 -11.66 -7.72
N CYS A 167 3.55 -10.76 -7.06
CA CYS A 167 3.35 -9.40 -7.56
C CYS A 167 3.67 -8.36 -6.49
N PHE A 168 4.45 -7.36 -6.86
CA PHE A 168 4.91 -6.29 -6.00
C PHE A 168 4.39 -4.94 -6.50
N ARG A 169 3.84 -4.13 -5.60
CA ARG A 169 3.56 -2.72 -5.90
C ARG A 169 4.80 -1.90 -5.59
N LEU A 170 5.42 -1.35 -6.62
CA LEU A 170 6.70 -0.63 -6.51
C LEU A 170 6.60 0.69 -7.27
N LEU A 171 7.45 1.65 -6.88
CA LEU A 171 7.68 2.83 -7.72
C LEU A 171 8.41 2.38 -8.99
N ASN A 172 8.14 3.06 -10.10
CA ASN A 172 8.98 2.92 -11.28
C ASN A 172 10.45 3.21 -10.93
N GLY A 173 11.31 2.27 -11.31
CA GLY A 173 12.70 2.29 -10.94
C GLY A 173 13.41 0.97 -11.23
N ARG A 174 14.71 0.97 -10.92
CA ARG A 174 15.60 -0.16 -11.11
C ARG A 174 15.83 -0.86 -9.78
N TYR A 175 15.61 -2.17 -9.76
CA TYR A 175 15.72 -2.99 -8.57
C TYR A 175 16.58 -4.22 -8.82
N MET A 176 17.13 -4.77 -7.74
CA MET A 176 17.74 -6.10 -7.72
C MET A 176 16.72 -7.07 -7.14
N CYS A 177 16.24 -7.99 -7.96
CA CYS A 177 15.42 -9.11 -7.53
C CYS A 177 16.33 -10.27 -7.15
N VAL A 178 16.10 -10.85 -5.97
CA VAL A 178 16.80 -12.01 -5.45
C VAL A 178 15.79 -13.10 -5.21
N VAL A 179 15.98 -14.24 -5.85
CA VAL A 179 15.14 -15.43 -5.69
C VAL A 179 15.91 -16.45 -4.87
N SER A 180 15.26 -16.93 -3.82
CA SER A 180 15.80 -17.90 -2.87
C SER A 180 14.80 -19.03 -2.65
N ASP A 181 15.28 -20.25 -2.53
CA ASP A 181 14.49 -21.42 -2.14
C ASP A 181 14.97 -21.98 -0.79
N ARG A 182 14.52 -23.18 -0.42
CA ARG A 182 14.92 -23.85 0.83
C ARG A 182 16.41 -24.26 0.86
N LEU A 183 17.08 -24.27 -0.29
CA LEU A 183 18.48 -24.68 -0.46
C LEU A 183 19.42 -23.46 -0.51
N GLY A 184 18.88 -22.24 -0.68
CA GLY A 184 19.63 -20.99 -0.56
C GLY A 184 19.23 -19.93 -1.59
N GLU A 185 20.09 -18.94 -1.78
CA GLU A 185 19.95 -17.97 -2.88
C GLU A 185 20.22 -18.67 -4.21
N ARG A 186 19.23 -18.66 -5.11
CA ARG A 186 19.32 -19.31 -6.42
C ARG A 186 19.72 -18.35 -7.52
N THR A 187 19.20 -17.13 -7.50
CA THR A 187 19.43 -16.18 -8.59
C THR A 187 19.24 -14.74 -8.14
N ARG A 188 20.03 -13.84 -8.73
CA ARG A 188 19.85 -12.40 -8.64
C ARG A 188 19.74 -11.82 -10.05
N CYS A 189 18.74 -10.99 -10.30
CA CYS A 189 18.57 -10.29 -11.57
C CYS A 189 18.21 -8.81 -11.34
N ILE A 190 18.53 -7.98 -12.32
CA ILE A 190 18.16 -6.57 -12.30
C ILE A 190 16.84 -6.44 -13.05
N ILE A 191 15.87 -5.78 -12.43
CA ILE A 191 14.58 -5.51 -13.03
C ILE A 191 14.41 -4.01 -13.15
N GLU A 192 14.13 -3.59 -14.37
CA GLU A 192 13.85 -2.22 -14.73
C GLU A 192 12.35 -2.07 -14.96
N PHE A 193 11.71 -1.40 -14.03
CA PHE A 193 10.27 -1.23 -13.97
C PHE A 193 9.93 0.22 -14.32
N HIS A 194 9.43 0.49 -15.53
CA HIS A 194 9.17 1.85 -16.01
C HIS A 194 7.69 2.12 -16.32
N GLU A 195 6.88 1.07 -16.44
CA GLU A 195 5.47 1.12 -16.83
C GLU A 195 4.53 0.84 -15.65
N PRO A 196 3.23 1.19 -15.71
CA PRO A 196 2.29 0.98 -14.60
C PRO A 196 2.06 -0.49 -14.24
N GLN A 197 2.29 -1.41 -15.18
CA GLN A 197 2.22 -2.84 -14.97
C GLN A 197 3.29 -3.51 -15.83
N VAL A 198 4.15 -4.32 -15.22
CA VAL A 198 5.18 -5.09 -15.92
C VAL A 198 5.08 -6.53 -15.47
N GLU A 199 5.02 -7.43 -16.44
CA GLU A 199 5.14 -8.87 -16.21
C GLU A 199 6.51 -9.32 -16.68
N ALA A 200 7.28 -9.94 -15.78
CA ALA A 200 8.59 -10.47 -16.10
C ALA A 200 8.68 -11.94 -15.69
N CYS A 201 9.33 -12.76 -16.52
CA CYS A 201 9.63 -14.14 -16.21
C CYS A 201 11.07 -14.25 -15.73
N ILE A 202 11.29 -14.96 -14.63
CA ILE A 202 12.62 -15.24 -14.08
C ILE A 202 12.80 -16.75 -14.13
N ASP A 203 13.70 -17.20 -14.99
CA ASP A 203 14.20 -18.57 -14.97
C ASP A 203 15.41 -18.62 -14.03
N ILE A 204 15.37 -19.54 -13.05
CA ILE A 204 16.46 -19.74 -12.10
C ILE A 204 17.46 -20.81 -12.56
N GLY A 205 17.20 -21.47 -13.70
CA GLY A 205 18.07 -22.47 -14.30
C GLY A 205 18.13 -23.78 -13.49
N GLY A 206 17.90 -24.90 -14.17
CA GLY A 206 18.23 -26.21 -13.60
C GLY A 206 19.74 -26.34 -13.44
N THR A 207 20.20 -26.96 -12.36
CA THR A 207 21.58 -27.47 -12.29
C THR A 207 21.81 -28.35 -13.51
N GLU A 208 22.63 -27.89 -14.46
CA GLU A 208 23.31 -28.80 -15.37
C GLU A 208 24.18 -29.69 -14.47
N ASP A 209 23.74 -30.93 -14.26
CA ASP A 209 24.62 -32.01 -13.83
C ASP A 209 25.74 -32.08 -14.87
N GLU A 210 26.88 -31.43 -14.60
CA GLU A 210 28.16 -31.79 -15.19
C GLU A 210 28.55 -33.17 -14.67
N ASN A 211 27.92 -34.19 -15.24
CA ASN A 211 28.39 -35.55 -15.16
C ASN A 211 29.28 -35.79 -16.38
N ARG A 212 30.60 -35.55 -16.23
CA ARG A 212 31.62 -36.19 -17.06
C ARG A 212 32.99 -36.23 -16.40
#